data_AF-A0A953JRE4-F1
#
_entry.id   AF-A0A953JRE4-F1
#
_cell.length_a   1.000
_cell.length_b   1.000
_cell.length_c   1.000
_cell.angle_alpha   90.00
_cell.angle_beta   90.00
_cell.angle_gamma   90.00
#
_symmetry.space_group_name_H-M   'P 1'
#
loop_
_entity.id
_entity.type
_entity.pdbx_description
1 polymer ?
#
loop_
_entity_poly.entity_id
_entity_poly.type
_entity_poly.pdbx_seq_one_letter_code
_entity_poly.pdbx_strand_id
1 'polypeptide(L)'
;MKRVLMVTSSLVLVSTALWAGSAASQETTTTTEAPTTTTEAPATTTTLAESTTTTEAPATTTEAPATTVAPPITIPEEPLNLPGQLVTAGTLSFDVRFSDTPSANCTKTLDLAGGQVNVGFDENGNIGGVYGLAASGGGTAGVFMVGLGALPAGVGIVSVSDGDCEFDAIGIGPWAADGDTARVNGVGAGLHPPYDQPGYVNQFIVEAQVGASSAPPVLDIEAAQAFLLRERPGLAIPELTTTTQAPA
;
A
#
# COMPACT_ATOMS: atom_id res chain seq x y z
N MET A 1 -29.88 -59.95 -14.46
CA MET A 1 -29.46 -60.89 -13.39
C MET A 1 -28.22 -60.31 -12.71
N LYS A 2 -28.25 -60.26 -11.37
CA LYS A 2 -27.19 -60.07 -10.35
C LYS A 2 -26.00 -59.11 -10.62
N ARG A 3 -25.96 -58.09 -9.75
CA ARG A 3 -24.84 -57.21 -9.38
C ARG A 3 -23.62 -58.01 -8.89
N VAL A 4 -22.41 -57.55 -9.20
CA VAL A 4 -21.26 -57.62 -8.27
C VAL A 4 -20.51 -56.29 -8.33
N LEU A 5 -20.52 -55.64 -7.17
CA LEU A 5 -19.78 -54.46 -6.75
C LEU A 5 -18.40 -54.96 -6.28
N MET A 6 -17.29 -54.36 -6.71
CA MET A 6 -16.02 -54.48 -5.98
C MET A 6 -15.52 -53.10 -5.61
N VAL A 7 -15.74 -52.80 -4.33
CA VAL A 7 -15.12 -51.75 -3.55
C VAL A 7 -13.75 -52.27 -3.11
N THR A 8 -12.68 -51.53 -3.42
CA THR A 8 -11.37 -51.73 -2.79
C THR A 8 -11.05 -50.51 -1.93
N SER A 9 -11.41 -50.63 -0.66
CA SER A 9 -10.87 -49.91 0.50
C SER A 9 -9.46 -50.46 0.80
N SER A 10 -8.42 -49.64 0.81
CA SER A 10 -7.82 -48.99 2.00
C SER A 10 -6.43 -49.56 2.30
N LEU A 11 -5.38 -48.73 2.18
CA LEU A 11 -4.42 -48.41 3.25
C LEU A 11 -3.30 -47.52 2.66
N VAL A 12 -3.25 -46.25 3.04
CA VAL A 12 -2.03 -45.45 2.92
C VAL A 12 -1.76 -44.86 4.30
N LEU A 13 -0.57 -45.18 4.83
CA LEU A 13 -0.07 -44.77 6.13
C LEU A 13 -0.04 -43.24 6.26
N VAL A 14 -0.67 -42.74 7.32
CA VAL A 14 -0.47 -41.37 7.83
C VAL A 14 0.70 -41.42 8.81
N SER A 15 1.81 -40.77 8.48
CA SER A 15 2.86 -40.44 9.46
C SER A 15 2.60 -39.06 10.03
N THR A 16 2.09 -38.99 11.26
CA THR A 16 2.07 -37.79 12.08
C THR A 16 3.19 -37.89 13.12
N ALA A 17 4.17 -36.99 13.03
CA ALA A 17 5.14 -36.77 14.09
C ALA A 17 4.47 -35.96 15.22
N LEU A 18 3.95 -36.66 16.23
CA LEU A 18 3.58 -36.08 17.51
C LEU A 18 4.86 -35.86 18.34
N TRP A 19 5.22 -34.60 18.57
CA TRP A 19 6.14 -34.22 19.64
C TRP A 19 5.31 -33.95 20.90
N ALA A 20 5.21 -34.97 21.76
CA ALA A 20 4.73 -34.85 23.13
C ALA A 20 5.93 -34.86 24.07
N GLY A 21 6.22 -33.73 24.69
CA GLY A 21 7.13 -33.63 25.83
C GLY A 21 6.45 -32.80 26.92
N SER A 22 6.06 -33.45 28.00
CA SER A 22 5.47 -32.80 29.17
C SER A 22 6.33 -33.01 30.43
N ALA A 23 6.46 -31.89 31.16
CA ALA A 23 6.57 -31.75 32.61
C ALA A 23 7.93 -31.95 33.36
N ALA A 24 8.48 -30.80 33.78
CA ALA A 24 8.59 -30.33 35.19
C ALA A 24 9.97 -30.33 35.91
N SER A 25 10.16 -29.23 36.66
CA SER A 25 11.16 -28.95 37.73
C SER A 25 12.59 -28.67 37.23
N GLN A 26 13.36 -27.68 37.70
CA GLN A 26 13.34 -26.94 38.97
C GLN A 26 14.17 -25.64 38.78
N GLU A 27 13.95 -24.68 39.67
CA GLU A 27 14.50 -23.32 39.72
C GLU A 27 16.04 -23.25 39.70
N THR A 28 16.61 -22.26 39.02
CA THR A 28 17.82 -21.53 39.46
C THR A 28 17.90 -20.20 38.69
N THR A 29 17.49 -19.11 39.33
CA THR A 29 17.71 -17.75 38.81
C THR A 29 19.03 -17.24 39.39
N THR A 30 20.08 -17.14 38.58
CA THR A 30 21.34 -16.48 38.98
C THR A 30 21.27 -15.03 38.54
N THR A 31 21.17 -14.11 39.52
CA THR A 31 21.26 -12.66 39.31
C THR A 31 22.73 -12.26 39.33
N THR A 32 23.25 -11.81 38.19
CA THR A 32 24.57 -11.14 38.10
C THR A 32 24.33 -9.63 38.14
N GLU A 33 24.66 -8.99 39.26
CA GLU A 33 24.70 -7.53 39.34
C GLU A 33 25.92 -6.98 38.58
N ALA A 34 25.68 -6.02 37.69
CA ALA A 34 26.73 -5.25 37.03
C ALA A 34 27.21 -4.12 37.97
N PRO A 35 28.53 -3.85 38.07
CA PRO A 35 29.03 -2.76 38.90
C PRO A 35 28.65 -1.40 38.30
N THR A 36 28.03 -0.54 39.13
CA THR A 36 27.76 0.87 38.84
C THR A 36 28.99 1.72 39.16
N THR A 37 29.63 2.26 38.13
CA THR A 37 30.62 3.35 38.29
C THR A 37 29.92 4.69 38.12
N THR A 38 29.77 5.40 39.24
CA THR A 38 29.39 6.82 39.30
C THR A 38 30.66 7.68 39.21
N THR A 39 30.70 8.59 38.23
CA THR A 39 31.70 9.65 38.14
C THR A 39 30.97 10.99 38.17
N GLU A 40 31.20 11.78 39.23
CA GLU A 40 30.76 13.17 39.31
C GLU A 40 31.74 14.12 38.59
N ALA A 41 31.17 15.25 38.16
CA ALA A 41 31.65 16.22 37.17
C ALA A 41 32.83 17.11 37.59
N PRO A 42 33.37 17.90 36.65
CA PRO A 42 33.80 19.26 36.95
C PRO A 42 32.78 20.28 36.39
N ALA A 43 32.35 21.18 37.27
CA ALA A 43 31.59 22.38 36.92
C ALA A 43 32.50 23.41 36.25
N THR A 44 32.05 23.99 35.14
CA THR A 44 32.69 25.16 34.53
C THR A 44 31.77 26.36 34.72
N THR A 45 32.17 27.28 35.60
CA THR A 45 31.60 28.63 35.73
C THR A 45 32.51 29.58 34.98
N THR A 46 32.00 30.35 34.02
CA THR A 46 32.68 31.58 33.55
C THR A 46 31.67 32.60 33.02
N THR A 47 31.49 33.62 33.85
CA THR A 47 31.36 35.07 33.59
C THR A 47 30.50 35.56 32.42
N LEU A 48 29.36 36.17 32.78
CA LEU A 48 28.55 37.04 31.93
C LEU A 48 29.30 38.37 31.71
N ALA A 49 29.58 38.74 30.46
CA ALA A 49 29.95 40.11 30.13
C ALA A 49 28.66 40.95 30.01
N GLU A 50 28.61 42.08 30.72
CA GLU A 50 27.56 43.09 30.56
C GLU A 50 27.56 43.62 29.12
N SER A 51 26.49 43.34 28.38
CA SER A 51 26.23 43.97 27.10
C SER A 51 25.24 45.11 27.34
N THR A 52 25.69 46.35 27.15
CA THR A 52 24.82 47.53 27.11
C THR A 52 23.80 47.36 26.00
N THR A 53 22.52 47.22 26.36
CA THR A 53 21.42 47.11 25.41
C THR A 53 20.88 48.52 25.16
N THR A 54 21.15 49.09 24.00
CA THR A 54 20.37 50.20 23.46
C THR A 54 19.20 49.60 22.69
N THR A 55 18.00 49.69 23.26
CA THR A 55 16.75 49.35 22.57
C THR A 55 16.47 50.45 21.55
N GLU A 56 16.85 50.24 20.29
CA GLU A 56 16.13 50.87 19.19
C GLU A 56 14.79 50.14 19.03
N ALA A 57 13.72 50.91 18.93
CA ALA A 57 12.39 50.38 18.68
C ALA A 57 12.40 49.53 17.40
N PRO A 58 11.81 48.33 17.39
CA PRO A 58 11.73 47.56 16.16
C PRO A 58 10.87 48.35 15.17
N ALA A 59 11.48 48.77 14.07
CA ALA A 59 10.73 49.17 12.89
C ALA A 59 10.00 47.91 12.42
N THR A 60 8.69 47.85 12.68
CA THR A 60 7.82 46.80 12.17
C THR A 60 7.63 47.03 10.67
N THR A 61 8.61 46.62 9.88
CA THR A 61 8.41 46.43 8.44
C THR A 61 7.83 45.04 8.28
N THR A 62 6.50 44.98 8.17
CA THR A 62 5.80 43.76 7.72
C THR A 62 6.19 43.55 6.26
N GLU A 63 7.24 42.78 6.01
CA GLU A 63 7.41 42.15 4.69
C GLU A 63 6.26 41.15 4.52
N ALA A 64 5.51 41.34 3.44
CA ALA A 64 4.53 40.34 3.00
C ALA A 64 5.26 38.99 2.85
N PRO A 65 4.63 37.88 3.25
CA PRO A 65 5.25 36.56 3.10
C PRO A 65 5.63 36.39 1.63
N ALA A 66 6.92 36.20 1.36
CA ALA A 66 7.36 35.84 0.03
C ALA A 66 6.69 34.52 -0.32
N THR A 67 5.74 34.56 -1.25
CA THR A 67 5.12 33.37 -1.82
C THR A 67 6.21 32.62 -2.55
N THR A 68 6.86 31.70 -1.85
CA THR A 68 7.77 30.73 -2.47
C THR A 68 6.88 29.73 -3.19
N VAL A 69 6.51 30.07 -4.42
CA VAL A 69 5.87 29.12 -5.33
C VAL A 69 6.88 28.01 -5.52
N ALA A 70 6.52 26.79 -5.10
CA ALA A 70 7.34 25.61 -5.36
C ALA A 70 7.67 25.61 -6.87
N PRO A 71 8.93 25.39 -7.25
CA PRO A 71 9.29 25.39 -8.66
C PRO A 71 8.38 24.38 -9.38
N PRO A 72 7.87 24.72 -10.57
CA PRO A 72 7.05 23.79 -11.34
C PRO A 72 7.84 22.49 -11.50
N ILE A 73 7.24 21.37 -11.11
CA ILE A 73 7.82 20.05 -11.31
C ILE A 73 7.96 19.89 -12.82
N THR A 74 9.18 20.00 -13.32
CA THR A 74 9.49 19.76 -14.72
C THR A 74 9.56 18.26 -14.89
N ILE A 75 8.52 17.67 -15.48
CA ILE A 75 8.54 16.26 -15.86
C ILE A 75 9.58 16.12 -16.98
N PRO A 76 10.64 15.31 -16.83
CA PRO A 76 11.64 15.14 -17.87
C PRO A 76 10.97 14.61 -19.16
N GLU A 77 11.26 15.24 -20.30
CA GLU A 77 10.73 14.88 -21.63
C GLU A 77 11.27 13.55 -22.19
N GLU A 78 12.07 12.80 -21.42
CA GLU A 78 12.44 11.44 -21.83
C GLU A 78 11.19 10.54 -21.80
N PRO A 79 10.98 9.71 -22.83
CA PRO A 79 9.85 8.80 -22.86
C PRO A 79 9.92 7.89 -21.63
N LEU A 80 8.87 7.91 -20.81
CA LEU A 80 8.77 7.07 -19.63
C LEU A 80 8.87 5.59 -20.05
N ASN A 81 9.97 4.95 -19.68
CA ASN A 81 10.19 3.54 -19.97
C ASN A 81 9.45 2.68 -18.93
N LEU A 82 8.19 2.38 -19.25
CA LEU A 82 7.32 1.53 -18.45
C LEU A 82 7.66 0.04 -18.67
N PRO A 83 7.68 -0.79 -17.61
CA PRO A 83 7.90 -2.23 -17.77
C PRO A 83 6.65 -2.95 -18.29
N GLY A 84 6.84 -4.10 -18.93
CA GLY A 84 5.73 -5.02 -19.23
C GLY A 84 4.94 -4.70 -20.51
N GLN A 85 3.65 -5.00 -20.49
CA GLN A 85 2.74 -4.93 -21.64
C GLN A 85 1.38 -4.39 -21.22
N LEU A 86 0.70 -3.67 -22.11
CA LEU A 86 -0.68 -3.21 -21.90
C LEU A 86 -1.64 -4.40 -21.95
N VAL A 87 -2.53 -4.51 -20.97
CA VAL A 87 -3.64 -5.47 -20.99
C VAL A 87 -4.70 -5.00 -21.97
N THR A 88 -5.03 -5.81 -22.96
CA THR A 88 -6.02 -5.49 -24.01
C THR A 88 -7.34 -6.24 -23.84
N ALA A 89 -7.33 -7.31 -23.06
CA ALA A 89 -8.52 -8.01 -22.59
C ALA A 89 -8.24 -8.66 -21.23
N GLY A 90 -9.21 -8.65 -20.33
CA GLY A 90 -9.05 -9.24 -19.00
C GLY A 90 -9.97 -8.63 -17.97
N THR A 91 -9.87 -9.09 -16.74
CA THR A 91 -10.64 -8.55 -15.61
C THR A 91 -9.74 -8.28 -14.41
N LEU A 92 -10.12 -7.28 -13.63
CA LEU A 92 -9.58 -7.02 -12.30
C LEU A 92 -10.72 -7.18 -11.30
N SER A 93 -10.57 -8.10 -10.36
CA SER A 93 -11.51 -8.23 -9.24
C SER A 93 -10.83 -7.88 -7.93
N PHE A 94 -11.58 -7.25 -7.03
CA PHE A 94 -11.14 -7.03 -5.67
C PHE A 94 -12.30 -7.18 -4.68
N ASP A 95 -11.99 -7.67 -3.49
CA ASP A 95 -12.87 -7.76 -2.33
C ASP A 95 -12.08 -7.24 -1.12
N VAL A 96 -12.40 -6.00 -0.74
CA VAL A 96 -11.76 -5.28 0.37
C VAL A 96 -12.80 -5.08 1.47
N ARG A 97 -12.49 -5.59 2.67
CA ARG A 97 -13.39 -5.51 3.82
C ARG A 97 -12.70 -4.87 5.02
N PHE A 98 -13.31 -3.81 5.54
CA PHE A 98 -12.91 -3.12 6.74
C PHE A 98 -13.62 -3.74 7.94
N SER A 99 -12.83 -4.10 8.96
CA SER A 99 -13.33 -4.84 10.12
C SER A 99 -14.34 -4.04 10.93
N ASP A 100 -14.01 -2.77 11.17
CA ASP A 100 -14.76 -1.88 12.05
C ASP A 100 -15.78 -1.01 11.28
N THR A 101 -15.63 -0.92 9.95
CA THR A 101 -16.50 -0.12 9.08
C THR A 101 -17.06 -0.94 7.90
N PRO A 102 -18.00 -1.89 8.12
CA PRO A 102 -18.52 -2.72 7.05
C PRO A 102 -19.21 -1.94 5.91
N SER A 103 -19.68 -0.72 6.16
CA SER A 103 -20.25 0.16 5.14
C SER A 103 -19.22 0.66 4.13
N ALA A 104 -17.93 0.57 4.43
CA ALA A 104 -16.83 0.90 3.52
C ALA A 104 -16.33 -0.32 2.72
N ASN A 105 -16.90 -1.52 2.97
CA ASN A 105 -16.53 -2.71 2.21
C ASN A 105 -16.87 -2.53 0.73
N CYS A 106 -15.99 -3.01 -0.13
CA CYS A 106 -16.24 -2.98 -1.56
C CYS A 106 -15.79 -4.29 -2.22
N THR A 107 -16.67 -4.84 -3.03
CA THR A 107 -16.39 -5.97 -3.91
C THR A 107 -16.76 -5.59 -5.33
N LYS A 108 -15.81 -5.63 -6.26
CA LYS A 108 -16.05 -5.23 -7.64
C LYS A 108 -15.20 -6.05 -8.62
N THR A 109 -15.73 -6.23 -9.82
CA THR A 109 -15.02 -6.77 -10.97
C THR A 109 -15.08 -5.75 -12.09
N LEU A 110 -13.92 -5.38 -12.61
CA LEU A 110 -13.72 -4.38 -13.65
C LEU A 110 -13.21 -5.06 -14.92
N ASP A 111 -13.64 -4.53 -16.05
CA ASP A 111 -13.02 -4.85 -17.34
C ASP A 111 -11.69 -4.09 -17.44
N LEU A 112 -10.63 -4.80 -17.82
CA LEU A 112 -9.32 -4.19 -18.06
C LEU A 112 -9.18 -3.67 -19.49
N ALA A 113 -10.04 -4.10 -20.42
CA ALA A 113 -10.04 -3.61 -21.78
C ALA A 113 -10.36 -2.10 -21.84
N GLY A 114 -9.57 -1.36 -22.62
CA GLY A 114 -9.72 0.09 -22.75
C GLY A 114 -9.22 0.91 -21.54
N GLY A 115 -8.75 0.24 -20.49
CA GLY A 115 -7.99 0.87 -19.41
C GLY A 115 -6.52 1.07 -19.77
N GLN A 116 -5.74 1.43 -18.75
CA GLN A 116 -4.30 1.67 -18.82
C GLN A 116 -3.57 0.74 -17.85
N VAL A 117 -4.08 -0.49 -17.71
CA VAL A 117 -3.51 -1.52 -16.82
C VAL A 117 -2.47 -2.31 -17.60
N ASN A 118 -1.30 -2.42 -17.00
CA ASN A 118 -0.14 -3.09 -17.55
C ASN A 118 0.23 -4.30 -16.70
N VAL A 119 0.83 -5.28 -17.33
CA VAL A 119 1.30 -6.52 -16.72
C VAL A 119 2.78 -6.72 -17.00
N GLY A 120 3.54 -7.07 -15.96
CA GLY A 120 4.93 -7.52 -16.06
C GLY A 120 5.03 -9.01 -15.81
N PHE A 121 5.86 -9.70 -16.60
CA PHE A 121 6.09 -11.14 -16.46
C PHE A 121 7.44 -11.41 -15.78
N ASP A 122 7.51 -12.47 -15.00
CA ASP A 122 8.74 -13.00 -14.42
C ASP A 122 9.53 -13.87 -15.43
N GLU A 123 10.70 -14.36 -15.02
CA GLU A 123 11.57 -15.20 -15.85
C GLU A 123 10.94 -16.54 -16.26
N ASN A 124 9.91 -16.99 -15.53
CA ASN A 124 9.17 -18.21 -15.80
C ASN A 124 7.93 -17.97 -16.67
N GLY A 125 7.66 -16.73 -17.06
CA GLY A 125 6.49 -16.34 -17.83
C GLY A 125 5.21 -16.20 -17.01
N ASN A 126 5.28 -16.23 -15.68
CA ASN A 126 4.14 -15.91 -14.83
C ASN A 126 4.02 -14.40 -14.66
N ILE A 127 2.83 -13.93 -14.30
CA ILE A 127 2.65 -12.53 -13.93
C ILE A 127 3.45 -12.23 -12.65
N GLY A 128 4.43 -11.33 -12.77
CA GLY A 128 5.23 -10.82 -11.66
C GLY A 128 4.63 -9.57 -11.01
N GLY A 129 3.85 -8.80 -11.78
CA GLY A 129 3.15 -7.62 -11.26
C GLY A 129 2.12 -7.03 -12.23
N VAL A 130 1.19 -6.26 -11.67
CA VAL A 130 0.10 -5.60 -12.39
C VAL A 130 -0.01 -4.18 -11.89
N TYR A 131 -0.10 -3.20 -12.77
CA TYR A 131 -0.22 -1.80 -12.35
C TYR A 131 -0.96 -0.94 -13.37
N GLY A 132 -1.60 0.13 -12.89
CA GLY A 132 -2.20 1.14 -13.75
C GLY A 132 -3.61 1.52 -13.32
N LEU A 133 -4.38 2.05 -14.26
CA LEU A 133 -5.73 2.57 -14.03
C LEU A 133 -6.75 1.79 -14.86
N ALA A 134 -7.82 1.34 -14.22
CA ALA A 134 -8.98 0.73 -14.84
C ALA A 134 -10.21 1.64 -14.70
N ALA A 135 -11.06 1.66 -15.72
CA ALA A 135 -12.36 2.31 -15.60
C ALA A 135 -13.22 1.55 -14.59
N SER A 136 -13.87 2.28 -13.68
CA SER A 136 -14.75 1.68 -12.67
C SER A 136 -16.10 2.35 -12.71
N GLY A 137 -16.95 1.98 -13.69
CA GLY A 137 -18.28 2.58 -13.83
C GLY A 137 -18.22 4.11 -13.98
N GLY A 138 -18.63 4.83 -12.93
CA GLY A 138 -18.63 6.30 -12.87
C GLY A 138 -17.28 6.96 -12.57
N GLY A 139 -16.24 6.18 -12.27
CA GLY A 139 -14.91 6.72 -11.94
C GLY A 139 -13.76 5.79 -12.30
N THR A 140 -12.75 5.71 -11.43
CA THR A 140 -11.48 5.04 -11.73
C THR A 140 -11.03 4.18 -10.56
N ALA A 141 -10.43 3.04 -10.89
CA ALA A 141 -9.70 2.21 -9.94
C ALA A 141 -8.22 2.17 -10.32
N GLY A 142 -7.36 2.53 -9.38
CA GLY A 142 -5.91 2.34 -9.48
C GLY A 142 -5.51 1.03 -8.83
N VAL A 143 -4.67 0.27 -9.51
CA VAL A 143 -4.10 -0.98 -9.00
C VAL A 143 -2.59 -0.96 -9.08
N PHE A 144 -1.95 -1.53 -8.08
CA PHE A 144 -0.55 -1.93 -8.11
C PHE A 144 -0.41 -3.23 -7.33
N MET A 145 0.09 -4.28 -7.94
CA MET A 145 0.36 -5.55 -7.29
C MET A 145 1.69 -6.10 -7.74
N VAL A 146 2.43 -6.69 -6.81
CA VAL A 146 3.73 -7.31 -7.10
C VAL A 146 3.95 -8.54 -6.22
N GLY A 147 4.43 -9.61 -6.83
CA GLY A 147 4.93 -10.79 -6.13
C GLY A 147 6.35 -10.55 -5.63
N LEU A 148 6.66 -10.99 -4.41
CA LEU A 148 7.99 -10.81 -3.81
C LEU A 148 9.04 -11.81 -4.32
N GLY A 149 8.67 -12.73 -5.22
CA GLY A 149 9.54 -13.69 -5.93
C GLY A 149 10.16 -14.74 -5.01
N ALA A 150 11.07 -14.33 -4.13
CA ALA A 150 11.74 -15.19 -3.16
C ALA A 150 10.81 -15.66 -2.03
N LEU A 151 9.72 -14.92 -1.80
CA LEU A 151 8.69 -15.25 -0.82
C LEU A 151 7.38 -15.55 -1.54
N PRO A 152 6.60 -16.55 -1.10
CA PRO A 152 5.26 -16.84 -1.62
C PRO A 152 4.24 -15.81 -1.09
N ALA A 153 4.59 -14.52 -1.18
CA ALA A 153 3.84 -13.39 -0.68
C ALA A 153 3.88 -12.26 -1.70
N GLY A 154 2.86 -11.42 -1.66
CA GLY A 154 2.71 -10.26 -2.55
C GLY A 154 2.15 -9.08 -1.79
N VAL A 155 2.41 -7.90 -2.36
CA VAL A 155 1.86 -6.63 -1.89
C VAL A 155 0.90 -6.14 -2.96
N GLY A 156 -0.28 -5.72 -2.54
CA GLY A 156 -1.26 -5.09 -3.41
C GLY A 156 -1.68 -3.74 -2.85
N ILE A 157 -1.90 -2.79 -3.75
CA ILE A 157 -2.50 -1.49 -3.49
C ILE A 157 -3.68 -1.39 -4.44
N VAL A 158 -4.84 -1.06 -3.88
CA VAL A 158 -6.06 -0.76 -4.64
C VAL A 158 -6.63 0.55 -4.12
N SER A 159 -6.86 1.47 -5.04
CA SER A 159 -7.55 2.73 -4.78
C SER A 159 -8.73 2.81 -5.71
N VAL A 160 -9.90 3.17 -5.19
CA VAL A 160 -11.13 3.26 -5.99
C VAL A 160 -11.86 4.54 -5.64
N SER A 161 -12.35 5.22 -6.67
CA SER A 161 -13.27 6.34 -6.53
C SER A 161 -14.25 6.31 -7.68
N ASP A 162 -15.47 5.83 -7.42
CA ASP A 162 -16.51 5.71 -8.46
C ASP A 162 -17.95 5.93 -8.00
N GLY A 163 -18.15 6.36 -6.75
CA GLY A 163 -19.46 6.63 -6.16
C GLY A 163 -20.12 5.41 -5.49
N ASP A 164 -19.85 4.19 -5.95
CA ASP A 164 -20.27 2.96 -5.26
C ASP A 164 -19.20 2.50 -4.27
N CYS A 165 -17.94 2.69 -4.64
CA CYS A 165 -16.77 2.35 -3.86
C CYS A 165 -15.80 3.54 -3.76
N GLU A 166 -15.32 3.79 -2.54
CA GLU A 166 -14.47 4.92 -2.22
C GLU A 166 -13.50 4.52 -1.10
N PHE A 167 -12.25 4.19 -1.46
CA PHE A 167 -11.19 3.84 -0.51
C PHE A 167 -9.79 3.86 -1.15
N ASP A 168 -8.77 3.82 -0.29
CA ASP A 168 -7.40 3.43 -0.63
C ASP A 168 -6.96 2.33 0.32
N ALA A 169 -6.55 1.18 -0.18
CA ALA A 169 -6.14 0.05 0.65
C ALA A 169 -4.81 -0.52 0.17
N ILE A 170 -3.98 -0.88 1.13
CA ILE A 170 -2.77 -1.67 0.93
C ILE A 170 -2.92 -2.98 1.68
N GLY A 171 -2.61 -4.09 1.02
CA GLY A 171 -2.65 -5.41 1.62
C GLY A 171 -1.40 -6.22 1.32
N ILE A 172 -1.16 -7.17 2.20
CA ILE A 172 -0.11 -8.17 2.10
C ILE A 172 -0.69 -9.54 2.37
N GLY A 173 -0.26 -10.53 1.59
CA GLY A 173 -0.69 -11.91 1.80
C GLY A 173 -0.04 -12.86 0.81
N PRO A 174 -0.43 -14.14 0.84
CA PRO A 174 -0.11 -15.10 -0.20
C PRO A 174 -0.23 -14.53 -1.61
N TRP A 175 0.84 -14.73 -2.39
CA TRP A 175 0.86 -14.45 -3.83
C TRP A 175 0.68 -15.75 -4.60
N ALA A 176 -0.26 -15.75 -5.53
CA ALA A 176 -0.43 -16.83 -6.50
C ALA A 176 -0.48 -16.20 -7.88
N ALA A 177 0.39 -16.66 -8.78
CA ALA A 177 0.39 -16.22 -10.16
C ALA A 177 0.77 -17.35 -11.12
N ASP A 178 0.22 -17.25 -12.32
CA ASP A 178 0.58 -18.03 -13.50
C ASP A 178 0.68 -17.08 -14.71
N GLY A 179 0.69 -17.62 -15.94
CA GLY A 179 0.84 -16.82 -17.15
C GLY A 179 -0.30 -15.83 -17.41
N ASP A 180 -1.49 -16.09 -16.87
CA ASP A 180 -2.69 -15.31 -17.18
C ASP A 180 -3.35 -14.73 -15.92
N THR A 181 -2.96 -15.16 -14.72
CA THR A 181 -3.61 -14.80 -13.47
C THR A 181 -2.59 -14.35 -12.44
N ALA A 182 -2.92 -13.32 -11.67
CA ALA A 182 -2.16 -12.90 -10.50
C ALA A 182 -3.09 -12.50 -9.36
N ARG A 183 -2.79 -12.96 -8.15
CA ARG A 183 -3.64 -12.75 -6.99
C ARG A 183 -2.84 -12.47 -5.73
N VAL A 184 -3.28 -11.45 -4.99
CA VAL A 184 -2.97 -11.25 -3.57
C VAL A 184 -4.23 -11.60 -2.76
N ASN A 185 -4.06 -12.41 -1.72
CA ASN A 185 -5.14 -12.69 -0.76
C ASN A 185 -4.58 -12.57 0.66
N GLY A 186 -5.01 -11.59 1.42
CA GLY A 186 -4.54 -11.42 2.77
C GLY A 186 -5.28 -10.35 3.55
N VAL A 187 -4.50 -9.59 4.31
CA VAL A 187 -4.98 -8.55 5.22
C VAL A 187 -4.25 -7.26 4.93
N GLY A 188 -4.72 -6.15 5.49
CA GLY A 188 -4.14 -4.87 5.19
C GLY A 188 -4.61 -3.75 6.08
N ALA A 189 -4.35 -2.55 5.58
CA ALA A 189 -4.89 -1.32 6.11
C ALA A 189 -5.44 -0.51 4.95
N GLY A 190 -6.43 0.33 5.22
CA GLY A 190 -6.91 1.26 4.22
C GLY A 190 -7.54 2.48 4.83
N LEU A 191 -7.68 3.50 4.00
CA LEU A 191 -8.44 4.70 4.29
C LEU A 191 -9.72 4.65 3.47
N HIS A 192 -10.81 5.10 4.05
CA HIS A 192 -12.09 5.29 3.40
C HIS A 192 -12.69 6.58 3.96
N PRO A 193 -13.69 7.22 3.31
CA PRO A 193 -14.34 8.39 3.85
C PRO A 193 -14.76 8.20 5.31
N PRO A 194 -14.47 9.17 6.20
CA PRO A 194 -13.97 10.52 5.94
C PRO A 194 -12.43 10.67 5.94
N TYR A 195 -11.67 9.63 5.58
CA TYR A 195 -10.21 9.64 5.36
C TYR A 195 -9.36 10.14 6.54
N ASP A 196 -9.89 10.12 7.75
CA ASP A 196 -9.27 10.67 8.95
C ASP A 196 -8.51 9.62 9.79
N GLN A 197 -8.91 8.35 9.73
CA GLN A 197 -8.27 7.25 10.42
C GLN A 197 -8.09 6.03 9.50
N PRO A 198 -6.94 5.33 9.59
CA PRO A 198 -6.76 4.06 8.89
C PRO A 198 -7.63 2.98 9.54
N GLY A 199 -8.39 2.26 8.73
CA GLY A 199 -9.14 1.07 9.11
C GLY A 199 -8.34 -0.21 8.87
N TYR A 200 -8.49 -1.18 9.77
CA TYR A 200 -7.92 -2.52 9.55
C TYR A 200 -8.76 -3.29 8.52
N VAL A 201 -8.08 -3.77 7.48
CA VAL A 201 -8.68 -4.58 6.41
C VAL A 201 -8.47 -6.04 6.75
N ASN A 202 -9.52 -6.72 7.21
CA ASN A 202 -9.45 -8.15 7.55
C ASN A 202 -9.54 -9.07 6.32
N GLN A 203 -9.95 -8.52 5.18
CA GLN A 203 -9.93 -9.23 3.91
C GLN A 203 -9.50 -8.27 2.81
N PHE A 204 -8.34 -8.55 2.23
CA PHE A 204 -7.80 -7.86 1.08
C PHE A 204 -7.54 -8.90 -0.01
N ILE A 205 -8.47 -9.01 -0.96
CA ILE A 205 -8.33 -9.89 -2.11
C ILE A 205 -8.29 -9.02 -3.35
N VAL A 206 -7.28 -9.22 -4.19
CA VAL A 206 -7.15 -8.59 -5.49
C VAL A 206 -6.66 -9.63 -6.46
N GLU A 207 -7.35 -9.80 -7.58
CA GLU A 207 -7.04 -10.78 -8.61
C GLU A 207 -7.15 -10.12 -9.98
N ALA A 208 -6.07 -10.19 -10.74
CA ALA A 208 -6.05 -9.80 -12.14
C ALA A 208 -6.04 -11.07 -13.00
N GLN A 209 -6.98 -11.14 -13.95
CA GLN A 209 -7.03 -12.14 -15.01
C GLN A 209 -6.73 -11.42 -16.32
N VAL A 210 -5.59 -11.71 -16.92
CA VAL A 210 -5.16 -11.22 -18.23
C VAL A 210 -5.63 -12.21 -19.28
N GLY A 211 -6.54 -11.78 -20.16
CA GLY A 211 -6.95 -12.57 -21.32
C GLY A 211 -6.08 -12.31 -22.56
N ALA A 212 -5.57 -11.09 -22.70
CA ALA A 212 -4.61 -10.72 -23.74
C ALA A 212 -3.81 -9.47 -23.33
N SER A 213 -2.57 -9.37 -23.78
CA SER A 213 -1.70 -8.21 -23.60
C SER A 213 -0.90 -7.91 -24.87
N SER A 214 -0.45 -6.65 -25.01
CA SER A 214 0.39 -6.21 -26.13
C SER A 214 1.35 -5.13 -25.70
N ALA A 215 2.58 -5.16 -26.22
CA ALA A 215 3.50 -4.04 -26.12
C ALA A 215 3.10 -2.90 -27.08
N PRO A 216 3.39 -1.63 -26.75
CA PRO A 216 4.04 -1.16 -25.52
C PRO A 216 3.07 -1.03 -24.34
N PRO A 217 3.58 -0.99 -23.09
CA PRO A 217 2.79 -0.57 -21.94
C PRO A 217 2.39 0.90 -22.06
N VAL A 218 1.26 1.26 -21.44
CA VAL A 218 0.68 2.61 -21.50
C VAL A 218 0.26 3.06 -20.10
N LEU A 219 0.70 4.26 -19.72
CA LEU A 219 0.21 4.98 -18.54
C LEU A 219 0.24 6.47 -18.83
N ASP A 220 -0.94 7.09 -18.91
CA ASP A 220 -1.11 8.54 -18.96
C ASP A 220 -0.76 9.12 -17.59
N ILE A 221 0.31 9.91 -17.58
CA ILE A 221 0.86 10.50 -16.36
C ILE A 221 -0.02 11.61 -15.82
N GLU A 222 -0.71 12.36 -16.68
CA GLU A 222 -1.65 13.38 -16.24
C GLU A 222 -2.86 12.73 -15.58
N ALA A 223 -3.39 11.65 -16.18
CA ALA A 223 -4.48 10.89 -15.59
C ALA A 223 -4.06 10.20 -14.27
N ALA A 224 -2.87 9.60 -14.21
CA ALA A 224 -2.33 9.01 -12.99
C ALA A 224 -2.12 10.05 -11.88
N GLN A 225 -1.58 11.21 -12.21
CA GLN A 225 -1.40 12.30 -11.26
C GLN A 225 -2.75 12.81 -10.76
N ALA A 226 -3.72 13.05 -11.64
CA ALA A 226 -5.06 13.49 -11.27
C ALA A 226 -5.75 12.46 -10.35
N PHE A 227 -5.59 11.17 -10.64
CA PHE A 227 -6.11 10.10 -9.80
C PHE A 227 -5.45 10.05 -8.43
N LEU A 228 -4.12 10.16 -8.35
CA LEU A 228 -3.38 10.10 -7.08
C LEU A 228 -3.63 11.32 -6.20
N LEU A 229 -3.80 12.49 -6.82
CA LEU A 229 -4.04 13.78 -6.17
C LEU A 229 -5.54 14.12 -6.02
N ARG A 230 -6.44 13.18 -6.33
CA ARG A 230 -7.88 13.38 -6.15
C ARG A 230 -8.20 13.78 -4.71
N GLU A 231 -9.21 14.62 -4.55
CA GLU A 231 -9.61 15.10 -3.22
C GLU A 231 -10.07 13.92 -2.36
N ARG A 232 -9.48 13.81 -1.16
CA ARG A 232 -9.85 12.84 -0.13
C ARG A 232 -10.26 13.63 1.11
N PRO A 233 -11.55 14.02 1.22
CA PRO A 233 -12.00 14.89 2.31
C PRO A 233 -11.66 14.26 3.66
N GLY A 234 -10.84 14.95 4.46
CA GLY A 234 -10.35 14.53 5.77
C GLY A 234 -8.94 13.94 5.81
N LEU A 235 -8.32 13.66 4.65
CA LEU A 235 -6.87 13.41 4.58
C LEU A 235 -6.12 14.75 4.60
N ALA A 236 -5.65 15.16 5.77
CA ALA A 236 -4.80 16.35 5.89
C ALA A 236 -3.40 16.06 5.29
N ILE A 237 -3.18 16.42 4.03
CA ILE A 237 -1.83 16.46 3.45
C ILE A 237 -1.25 17.86 3.74
N PRO A 238 -0.24 17.99 4.63
CA PRO A 238 0.21 19.29 5.15
C PRO A 238 0.82 20.26 4.11
N GLU A 239 0.93 19.89 2.83
CA GLU A 239 1.54 20.73 1.78
C GLU A 239 0.61 21.10 0.60
N LEU A 240 -0.64 20.65 0.56
CA LEU A 240 -1.55 20.92 -0.58
C LEU A 240 -2.67 21.93 -0.28
N THR A 241 -2.79 22.44 0.95
CA THR A 241 -3.74 23.51 1.27
C THR A 241 -3.18 24.88 0.90
N THR A 242 -3.05 25.19 -0.39
CA THR A 242 -3.04 26.59 -0.82
C THR A 242 -4.47 27.10 -0.76
N THR A 243 -4.84 27.68 0.37
CA THR A 243 -6.06 28.46 0.49
C THR A 243 -5.90 29.70 -0.40
N THR A 244 -6.49 29.67 -1.59
CA THR A 244 -6.70 30.89 -2.39
C THR A 244 -7.70 31.76 -1.63
N GLN A 245 -7.20 32.63 -0.76
CA GLN A 245 -7.98 33.71 -0.19
C GLN A 245 -8.04 34.82 -1.25
N ALA A 246 -9.22 35.03 -1.84
CA ALA A 246 -9.45 36.16 -2.73
C ALA A 246 -9.23 37.47 -1.96
N PRO A 247 -8.50 38.45 -2.53
CA PRO A 247 -8.35 39.74 -1.89
C PRO A 247 -9.69 40.48 -1.85
N ALA A 248 -9.98 41.08 -0.70
CA ALA A 248 -11.13 41.96 -0.46
C ALA A 248 -11.02 43.28 -1.21
#